data_AF-A0AAU7NZ20-F1
#
_entry.id   AF-A0AAU7NZ20-F1
#
_cell.length_a   1.000
_cell.length_b   1.000
_cell.length_c   1.000
_cell.angle_alpha   90.00
_cell.angle_beta   90.00
_cell.angle_gamma   90.00
#
_symmetry.space_group_name_H-M   'P 1'
#
loop_
_entity.id
_entity.type
_entity.pdbx_description
1 polymer ?
#
loop_
_entity_poly.entity_id
_entity_poly.type
_entity_poly.pdbx_seq_one_letter_code
_entity_poly.pdbx_strand_id
1 'polypeptide(L)'
;MRINFFNLTLSRQQGMASAIVALIALIVFTPLCGFIFDCGCTWPGLGLDEGCNFHVPEAEYRCPWCVSLFAGGLSFVLALLAGLWAAIRATRDRFSGRYELTRRVFIGVVVFIVVAVLAGWLTAAQQGYPLNGF
;
A
#
# COMPACT_ATOMS: atom_id res chain seq x y z
N MET A 1 -0.09 -1.67 32.40
CA MET A 1 0.29 -1.77 30.97
C MET A 1 1.24 -0.62 30.67
N ARG A 2 2.57 -0.82 30.77
CA ARG A 2 3.56 0.25 30.55
C ARG A 2 3.83 0.36 29.04
N ILE A 3 3.39 1.45 28.43
CA ILE A 3 3.82 1.85 27.09
C ILE A 3 5.13 2.63 27.28
N ASN A 4 6.27 1.94 27.23
CA ASN A 4 7.58 2.59 27.26
C ASN A 4 7.85 3.20 25.88
N PHE A 5 7.71 4.52 25.77
CA PHE A 5 7.78 5.28 24.51
C PHE A 5 9.22 5.61 24.05
N PHE A 6 10.27 5.17 24.75
CA PHE A 6 11.61 5.78 24.62
C PHE A 6 12.80 4.82 24.38
N ASN A 7 12.56 3.59 23.92
CA ASN A 7 13.64 2.73 23.39
C ASN A 7 13.22 2.16 22.03
N LEU A 8 13.34 2.98 20.97
CA LEU A 8 13.12 2.59 19.58
C LEU A 8 14.34 1.85 19.00
N THR A 9 14.90 0.89 19.73
CA THR A 9 15.85 -0.05 19.12
C THR A 9 15.02 -1.11 18.38
N LEU A 10 14.71 -0.82 17.11
CA LEU A 10 14.14 -1.79 16.18
C LEU A 10 15.02 -3.05 16.19
N SER A 11 14.41 -4.21 16.42
CA SER A 11 15.14 -5.47 16.26
C SER A 11 15.55 -5.62 14.79
N ARG A 12 16.64 -6.35 14.54
CA ARG A 12 17.09 -6.64 13.17
C ARG A 12 15.96 -7.21 12.30
N GLN A 13 15.11 -8.08 12.87
CA GLN A 13 13.98 -8.66 12.14
C GLN A 13 12.86 -7.64 11.87
N GLN A 14 12.57 -6.72 12.81
CA GLN A 14 11.60 -5.64 12.57
C GLN A 14 12.08 -4.70 11.47
N GLY A 15 13.36 -4.33 11.48
CA GLY A 15 13.97 -3.52 10.44
C GLY A 15 13.91 -4.20 9.07
N MET A 16 14.33 -5.48 8.99
CA MET A 16 14.27 -6.26 7.76
C MET A 16 12.83 -6.42 7.24
N ALA A 17 11.88 -6.77 8.11
CA ALA A 17 10.47 -6.90 7.73
C ALA A 17 9.91 -5.59 7.17
N SER A 18 10.18 -4.46 7.86
CA SER A 18 9.75 -3.13 7.43
C SER A 18 10.33 -2.75 6.07
N ALA A 19 11.61 -3.01 5.84
CA ALA A 19 12.26 -2.76 4.55
C ALA A 19 11.64 -3.60 3.41
N ILE A 20 11.36 -4.88 3.66
CA ILE A 20 10.71 -5.77 2.68
C ILE A 20 9.28 -5.28 2.39
N VAL A 21 8.52 -4.91 3.42
CA VAL A 21 7.16 -4.36 3.25
C VAL A 21 7.18 -3.07 2.43
N ALA A 22 8.12 -2.16 2.70
CA ALA A 22 8.27 -0.92 1.93
C ALA A 22 8.61 -1.20 0.45
N LEU A 23 9.50 -2.14 0.19
CA LEU A 23 9.85 -2.54 -1.18
C LEU A 23 8.65 -3.14 -1.92
N ILE A 24 7.92 -4.05 -1.28
CA ILE A 24 6.70 -4.65 -1.85
C ILE A 24 5.65 -3.57 -2.12
N ALA A 25 5.45 -2.64 -1.17
CA ALA A 25 4.51 -1.54 -1.32
C ALA A 25 4.83 -0.68 -2.55
N LEU A 26 6.10 -0.33 -2.77
CA LEU A 26 6.53 0.43 -3.95
C LEU A 26 6.27 -0.30 -5.27
N ILE A 27 6.47 -1.61 -5.30
CA ILE A 27 6.27 -2.43 -6.51
C ILE A 27 4.77 -2.65 -6.79
N VAL A 28 3.97 -2.87 -5.75
CA VAL A 28 2.57 -3.27 -5.86
C VAL A 28 1.63 -2.07 -5.99
N PHE A 29 2.01 -0.87 -5.53
CA PHE A 29 1.10 0.27 -5.52
C PHE A 29 0.55 0.64 -6.90
N THR A 30 1.39 0.66 -7.94
CA THR A 30 0.95 1.01 -9.30
C THR A 30 0.01 -0.02 -9.94
N PRO A 31 0.29 -1.33 -9.96
CA PRO A 31 -0.69 -2.30 -10.45
C PRO A 31 -1.94 -2.38 -9.57
N LEU A 32 -1.83 -2.10 -8.27
CA LEU A 32 -2.99 -2.00 -7.38
C LEU A 32 -3.88 -0.80 -7.76
N CYS A 33 -3.30 0.33 -8.12
CA CYS A 33 -4.02 1.48 -8.70
C CYS A 33 -4.79 1.06 -9.96
N GLY A 34 -4.11 0.39 -10.90
CA GLY A 34 -4.73 -0.16 -12.11
C GLY A 34 -5.90 -1.10 -11.82
N PHE A 35 -5.74 -1.97 -10.81
CA PHE A 35 -6.80 -2.89 -10.40
C PHE A 35 -7.99 -2.18 -9.76
N ILE A 36 -7.78 -1.21 -8.86
CA ILE A 36 -8.87 -0.54 -8.13
C ILE A 36 -9.72 0.34 -9.07
N PHE A 37 -9.09 1.00 -10.03
CA PHE A 37 -9.74 2.02 -10.87
C PHE A 37 -9.88 1.61 -12.36
N ASP A 38 -9.47 0.40 -12.76
CA ASP A 38 -9.43 -0.04 -14.18
C ASP A 38 -8.79 1.00 -15.10
N CYS A 39 -7.75 1.65 -14.58
CA CYS A 39 -7.20 2.85 -15.19
C CYS A 39 -6.03 2.55 -16.13
N GLY A 40 -5.61 1.29 -16.28
CA GLY A 40 -4.52 0.88 -17.17
C GLY A 40 -3.11 0.94 -16.55
N CYS A 41 -2.96 1.41 -15.30
CA CYS A 41 -1.69 1.27 -14.57
C CYS A 41 -1.32 -0.22 -14.38
N THR A 42 -0.04 -0.53 -14.47
CA THR A 42 0.48 -1.90 -14.43
C THR A 42 1.81 -1.99 -13.67
N TRP A 43 2.45 -3.14 -13.71
CA TRP A 43 3.71 -3.41 -13.02
C TRP A 43 4.85 -2.52 -13.55
N PRO A 44 5.81 -2.13 -12.70
CA PRO A 44 6.96 -1.32 -13.12
C PRO A 44 7.75 -1.87 -14.33
N GLY A 45 7.82 -3.20 -14.49
CA GLY A 45 8.49 -3.84 -15.63
C GLY A 45 7.62 -4.02 -16.89
N LEU A 46 6.36 -3.59 -16.85
CA LEU A 46 5.38 -3.74 -17.94
C LEU A 46 4.83 -2.38 -18.42
N GLY A 47 5.56 -1.30 -18.17
CA GLY A 47 5.19 0.05 -18.59
C GLY A 47 4.70 0.95 -17.45
N LEU A 48 4.51 0.45 -16.22
CA LEU A 48 4.13 1.25 -15.04
C LEU A 48 2.84 2.06 -15.25
N ASP A 49 2.94 3.30 -15.72
CA ASP A 49 1.83 4.20 -16.03
C ASP A 49 1.68 4.51 -17.53
N GLU A 50 2.54 3.99 -18.41
CA GLU A 50 2.51 4.27 -19.87
C GLU A 50 1.15 3.98 -20.51
N GLY A 51 0.46 2.93 -20.06
CA GLY A 51 -0.88 2.56 -20.52
C GLY A 51 -2.03 3.20 -19.73
N CYS A 52 -1.74 4.09 -18.79
CA CYS A 52 -2.75 4.67 -17.90
C CYS A 52 -3.63 5.70 -18.62
N ASN A 53 -4.94 5.68 -18.34
CA ASN A 53 -5.91 6.67 -18.82
C ASN A 53 -5.61 8.10 -18.32
N PHE A 54 -4.71 8.25 -17.34
CA PHE A 54 -4.17 9.55 -16.97
C PHE A 54 -3.54 10.27 -18.17
N HIS A 55 -2.93 9.56 -19.10
CA HIS A 55 -2.29 10.14 -20.29
C HIS A 55 -3.26 10.45 -21.44
N VAL A 56 -4.57 10.15 -21.28
CA VAL A 56 -5.61 10.42 -22.29
C VAL A 56 -6.39 11.67 -21.88
N PRO A 57 -6.16 12.85 -22.52
CA PRO A 57 -6.79 14.10 -22.12
C PRO A 57 -8.32 14.08 -22.23
N GLU A 58 -8.86 13.35 -23.21
CA GLU A 58 -10.29 13.25 -23.51
C GLU A 58 -11.00 12.13 -22.75
N ALA A 59 -10.32 11.44 -21.83
CA ALA A 59 -10.94 10.39 -21.02
C ALA A 59 -12.06 10.98 -20.15
N GLU A 60 -13.24 10.35 -20.18
CA GLU A 60 -14.39 10.76 -19.37
C GLU A 60 -14.05 10.80 -17.88
N TYR A 61 -13.26 9.82 -17.42
CA TYR A 61 -12.69 9.78 -16.08
C TYR A 61 -11.20 9.45 -16.15
N ARG A 62 -10.37 10.30 -15.54
CA ARG A 62 -8.92 10.08 -15.41
C ARG A 62 -8.60 9.45 -14.06
N CYS A 63 -7.58 8.60 -14.01
CA CYS A 63 -7.14 7.90 -12.81
C CYS A 63 -7.06 8.83 -11.57
N PRO A 64 -7.85 8.57 -10.50
CA PRO A 64 -7.94 9.48 -9.35
C PRO A 64 -6.64 9.67 -8.59
N TRP A 65 -5.83 8.61 -8.49
CA TRP A 65 -4.54 8.65 -7.79
C TRP A 65 -3.42 9.26 -8.62
N CYS A 66 -3.48 9.16 -9.95
CA CYS A 66 -2.49 9.79 -10.83
C CYS A 66 -2.78 11.28 -11.03
N VAL A 67 -4.05 11.67 -11.15
CA VAL A 67 -4.41 13.09 -11.37
C VAL A 67 -4.29 13.92 -10.11
N SER A 68 -4.55 13.33 -8.93
CA SER A 68 -4.46 14.02 -7.65
C SER A 68 -3.29 13.46 -6.83
N LEU A 69 -2.18 14.19 -6.84
CA LEU A 69 -1.02 13.87 -6.00
C LEU A 69 -1.41 13.80 -4.52
N PHE A 70 -2.39 14.61 -4.10
CA PHE A 70 -2.91 14.56 -2.73
C PHE A 70 -3.63 13.23 -2.46
N ALA A 71 -4.57 12.83 -3.31
CA ALA A 71 -5.31 11.58 -3.10
C ALA A 71 -4.41 10.35 -3.21
N GLY A 72 -3.60 10.25 -4.27
CA GLY A 72 -2.69 9.13 -4.48
C GLY A 72 -1.57 9.08 -3.44
N GLY A 73 -0.90 10.21 -3.22
CA GLY A 73 0.20 10.32 -2.26
C GLY A 73 -0.23 10.07 -0.82
N LEU A 74 -1.34 10.66 -0.37
CA LEU A 74 -1.86 10.44 0.99
C LEU A 74 -2.30 8.99 1.18
N SER A 75 -2.99 8.41 0.19
CA SER A 75 -3.40 7.00 0.23
C SER A 75 -2.20 6.07 0.36
N PHE A 76 -1.16 6.29 -0.46
CA PHE A 76 0.07 5.51 -0.40
C PHE A 76 0.77 5.65 0.96
N VAL A 77 0.98 6.88 1.44
CA VAL A 77 1.68 7.14 2.70
C VAL A 77 0.92 6.52 3.88
N LEU A 78 -0.40 6.68 3.95
CA LEU A 78 -1.22 6.09 5.01
C LEU A 78 -1.17 4.56 4.99
N ALA A 79 -1.32 3.95 3.80
CA ALA A 79 -1.22 2.50 3.65
C ALA A 79 0.16 1.98 4.03
N LEU A 80 1.22 2.65 3.59
CA LEU A 80 2.61 2.30 3.90
C LEU A 80 2.85 2.38 5.41
N LEU A 81 2.51 3.51 6.05
CA LEU A 81 2.68 3.68 7.49
C LEU A 81 1.90 2.63 8.29
N ALA A 82 0.67 2.30 7.88
CA ALA A 82 -0.12 1.25 8.50
C ALA A 82 0.53 -0.14 8.37
N GLY A 83 1.02 -0.49 7.17
CA GLY A 83 1.74 -1.74 6.92
C GLY A 83 3.03 -1.86 7.71
N LEU A 84 3.82 -0.78 7.77
CA LEU A 84 5.05 -0.70 8.57
C LEU A 84 4.74 -0.84 10.06
N TRP A 85 3.74 -0.12 10.56
CA TRP A 85 3.31 -0.22 11.95
C TRP A 85 2.89 -1.65 12.31
N ALA A 86 2.14 -2.32 11.43
CA ALA A 86 1.72 -3.69 11.62
C ALA A 86 2.91 -4.67 11.62
N ALA A 87 3.85 -4.52 10.69
CA ALA A 87 5.07 -5.34 10.61
C ALA A 87 5.94 -5.23 11.88
N ILE A 88 6.05 -4.02 12.45
CA ILE A 88 6.79 -3.76 13.69
C ILE A 88 6.07 -4.37 14.90
N ARG A 89 4.74 -4.25 14.97
CA ARG A 89 3.90 -4.70 16.09
C ARG A 89 3.49 -6.17 16.03
N ALA A 90 3.74 -6.87 14.93
CA ALA A 90 3.39 -8.27 14.69
C ALA A 90 4.07 -9.32 15.62
N THR A 91 4.56 -8.93 16.80
CA THR A 91 5.15 -9.85 17.79
C THR A 91 4.37 -9.91 19.08
N ARG A 92 3.73 -11.06 19.32
CA ARG A 92 3.34 -11.45 20.68
C ARG A 92 3.07 -12.94 20.89
N ASP A 93 3.77 -13.86 20.22
CA ASP A 93 3.60 -15.29 20.51
C ASP A 93 4.92 -16.01 20.82
N ARG A 94 4.85 -16.94 21.78
CA ARG A 94 5.95 -17.80 22.26
C ARG A 94 6.49 -18.79 21.21
N PHE A 95 5.96 -18.78 19.98
CA PHE A 95 6.25 -19.78 18.96
C PHE A 95 7.35 -19.32 17.98
N SER A 96 8.55 -19.84 18.22
CA SER A 96 9.68 -20.09 17.31
C SER A 96 10.10 -18.97 16.33
N GLY A 97 11.29 -18.41 16.55
CA GLY A 97 11.93 -17.37 15.73
C GLY A 97 12.29 -17.74 14.28
N ARG A 98 11.92 -18.92 13.77
CA ARG A 98 12.16 -19.33 12.37
C ARG A 98 11.18 -18.67 11.38
N TYR A 99 9.93 -18.42 11.79
CA TYR A 99 8.89 -17.85 10.91
C TYR A 99 8.55 -16.39 11.24
N GLU A 100 9.27 -15.78 12.19
CA GLU A 100 8.97 -14.42 12.66
C GLU A 100 9.08 -13.39 11.52
N LEU A 101 10.14 -13.44 10.70
CA LEU A 101 10.30 -12.53 9.56
C LEU A 101 9.14 -12.66 8.56
N THR A 102 8.85 -13.88 8.10
CA THR A 102 7.78 -14.15 7.14
C THR A 102 6.42 -13.69 7.66
N ARG A 103 6.11 -13.95 8.94
CA ARG A 103 4.87 -13.50 9.57
C ARG A 103 4.76 -11.98 9.61
N ARG A 104 5.83 -11.28 10.01
CA ARG A 104 5.85 -9.80 10.05
C ARG A 104 5.65 -9.18 8.68
N VAL A 105 6.34 -9.72 7.66
CA VAL A 105 6.18 -9.28 6.27
C VAL A 105 4.76 -9.54 5.80
N PHE A 106 4.23 -10.74 5.99
CA PHE A 106 2.88 -11.10 5.57
C PHE A 106 1.82 -10.19 6.19
N ILE A 107 1.87 -9.98 7.52
CA ILE A 107 0.95 -9.09 8.22
C ILE A 107 1.08 -7.65 7.70
N GLY A 108 2.30 -7.15 7.52
CA GLY A 108 2.55 -5.81 7.00
C GLY A 108 2.00 -5.59 5.59
N VAL A 109 2.23 -6.55 4.68
CA VAL A 109 1.72 -6.51 3.31
C VAL A 109 0.19 -6.59 3.27
N VAL A 110 -0.43 -7.49 4.05
CA VAL A 110 -1.90 -7.58 4.13
C VAL A 110 -2.50 -6.27 4.63
N VAL A 111 -1.94 -5.67 5.68
CA VAL A 111 -2.43 -4.39 6.20
C VAL A 111 -2.24 -3.26 5.19
N PHE A 112 -1.10 -3.20 4.50
CA PHE A 112 -0.89 -2.25 3.41
C PHE A 112 -1.96 -2.38 2.32
N ILE A 113 -2.20 -3.59 1.80
CA ILE A 113 -3.19 -3.84 0.74
C ILE A 113 -4.59 -3.43 1.21
N VAL A 114 -5.01 -3.84 2.41
CA VAL A 114 -6.34 -3.50 2.95
C VAL A 114 -6.51 -1.99 3.06
N VAL A 115 -5.53 -1.29 3.64
CA VAL A 115 -5.63 0.17 3.81
C VAL A 115 -5.59 0.88 2.45
N ALA A 116 -4.76 0.43 1.51
CA ALA A 116 -4.71 1.00 0.16
C ALA A 116 -6.04 0.81 -0.60
N VAL A 117 -6.66 -0.37 -0.52
CA VAL A 117 -7.97 -0.63 -1.14
C VAL A 117 -9.05 0.26 -0.54
N LEU A 118 -9.10 0.38 0.79
CA LEU A 118 -10.06 1.26 1.46
C LEU A 118 -9.86 2.73 1.08
N ALA A 119 -8.61 3.19 1.00
CA ALA A 119 -8.27 4.54 0.57
C ALA A 119 -8.65 4.77 -0.91
N GLY A 120 -8.49 3.76 -1.75
CA GLY A 120 -8.87 3.79 -3.17
C GLY A 120 -10.37 3.92 -3.34
N TRP A 121 -11.15 3.13 -2.60
CA TRP A 121 -12.60 3.22 -2.57
C TRP A 121 -13.10 4.59 -2.09
N LEU A 122 -12.49 5.11 -1.02
CA LEU A 122 -12.81 6.45 -0.52
C LEU A 122 -12.50 7.52 -1.58
N THR A 123 -11.36 7.40 -2.26
CA THR A 123 -10.96 8.33 -3.32
C THR A 123 -11.96 8.31 -4.47
N ALA A 124 -12.37 7.11 -4.92
CA ALA A 124 -13.36 6.98 -5.99
C ALA A 124 -14.70 7.58 -5.60
N ALA A 125 -15.19 7.29 -4.39
CA ALA A 125 -16.44 7.85 -3.88
C ALA A 125 -16.41 9.39 -3.80
N GLN A 126 -15.27 9.98 -3.41
CA GLN A 126 -15.11 11.44 -3.33
C GLN A 126 -15.00 12.12 -4.69
N GLN A 127 -14.37 11.46 -5.67
CA GLN A 127 -14.13 12.04 -7.00
C GLN A 127 -15.19 11.62 -8.03
N GLY A 128 -16.19 10.84 -7.64
CA GLY A 128 -17.21 10.32 -8.56
C GLY A 128 -16.63 9.38 -9.61
N TYR A 129 -15.49 8.74 -9.33
CA TYR A 129 -14.84 7.83 -10.27
C TYR A 129 -15.57 6.48 -10.24
N PRO A 130 -15.94 5.90 -11.39
CA PRO A 130 -16.53 4.58 -11.42
C PRO A 130 -15.48 3.55 -11.02
N LEU A 131 -15.61 2.97 -9.83
CA LEU A 131 -14.91 1.72 -9.51
C LEU A 131 -15.49 0.67 -10.45
N ASN A 132 -14.62 -0.07 -11.11
CA ASN A 132 -14.89 -1.01 -12.20
C ASN A 132 -16.23 -1.70 -12.01
N GLY A 133 -17.11 -1.49 -12.98
CA GLY A 133 -18.53 -1.82 -12.92
C GLY A 133 -18.81 -3.30 -12.68
N PHE A 134 -19.69 -3.54 -11.73
CA PHE A 134 -20.75 -4.54 -11.92
C PHE A 134 -21.97 -3.84 -12.49
#